data_AF-A0A969NNB2-F1
#
_entry.id   AF-A0A969NNB2-F1
#
_cell.length_a   1.000
_cell.length_b   1.000
_cell.length_c   1.000
_cell.angle_alpha   90.00
_cell.angle_beta   90.00
_cell.angle_gamma   90.00
#
_symmetry.space_group_name_H-M   'P 1'
#
loop_
_entity.id
_entity.type
_entity.pdbx_description
1 polymer ?
#
loop_
_entity_poly.entity_id
_entity_poly.type
_entity_poly.pdbx_seq_one_letter_code
_entity_poly.pdbx_strand_id
1 'polypeptide(L)'
;MIKQLIASAFASFNKQIHSLGKVYIPICSIIFLVWLIGKLSSISVYELVADSNEIGRIAPYAGIVSYFGLLLLCCAASICFFSSYLIDANNKQDQKWKLFFRYSGYFVLLLLIDDTFQIHENFSTLLFGVDANISVVNKKLQNILEITVFTLYGSHFFSMDFILEN
;
A
#
# COMPACT_ATOMS: atom_id res chain seq x y z
N MET A 1 38.02 12.81 13.68
CA MET A 1 36.62 12.74 14.14
C MET A 1 35.63 12.70 12.97
N ILE A 2 35.59 13.69 12.07
CA ILE A 2 34.64 13.73 10.93
C ILE A 2 34.75 12.53 9.96
N LYS A 3 35.97 12.10 9.59
CA LYS A 3 36.17 10.94 8.70
C LYS A 3 35.64 9.61 9.28
N GLN A 4 35.73 9.42 10.60
CA GLN A 4 35.19 8.24 11.27
C GLN A 4 33.67 8.25 11.29
N LEU A 5 33.06 9.43 11.42
CA LEU A 5 31.60 9.63 11.42
C LEU A 5 30.99 9.38 10.03
N ILE A 6 31.69 9.81 8.97
CA ILE A 6 31.29 9.52 7.57
C ILE A 6 31.43 8.03 7.25
N ALA A 7 32.54 7.41 7.68
CA ALA A 7 32.76 5.98 7.44
C ALA A 7 31.75 5.10 8.18
N SER A 8 31.38 5.44 9.42
CA SER A 8 30.36 4.70 10.18
C SER A 8 28.95 4.90 9.62
N ALA A 9 28.60 6.11 9.16
CA ALA A 9 27.33 6.38 8.49
C ALA A 9 27.21 5.58 7.17
N PHE A 10 28.27 5.54 6.36
CA PHE A 10 28.29 4.79 5.10
C PHE A 10 28.17 3.27 5.32
N ALA A 11 28.83 2.75 6.36
CA ALA A 11 28.73 1.33 6.73
C ALA A 11 27.32 0.96 7.23
N SER A 12 26.69 1.83 8.02
CA SER A 12 25.29 1.63 8.48
C SER A 12 24.31 1.66 7.30
N PHE A 13 24.48 2.60 6.38
CA PHE A 13 23.66 2.73 5.18
C PHE A 13 23.77 1.51 4.26
N ASN A 14 24.99 1.00 4.03
CA ASN A 14 25.21 -0.20 3.22
C ASN A 14 24.58 -1.45 3.86
N LYS A 15 24.63 -1.55 5.20
CA LYS A 15 23.98 -2.64 5.94
C LYS A 15 22.45 -2.57 5.85
N GLN A 16 21.87 -1.37 5.91
CA GLN A 16 20.44 -1.15 5.72
C GLN A 16 19.99 -1.48 4.28
N ILE A 17 20.71 -1.00 3.27
CA ILE A 17 20.45 -1.34 1.85
C ILE A 17 20.48 -2.85 1.63
N HIS A 18 21.44 -3.55 2.22
CA HIS A 18 21.52 -5.00 2.07
C HIS A 18 20.35 -5.74 2.73
N SER A 19 19.87 -5.25 3.88
CA SER A 19 18.69 -5.80 4.56
C SER A 19 17.40 -5.52 3.79
N LEU A 20 17.22 -4.28 3.32
CA LEU A 20 16.07 -3.88 2.50
C LEU A 20 16.07 -4.64 1.17
N GLY A 21 17.23 -4.78 0.53
CA GLY A 21 17.38 -5.52 -0.72
C GLY A 21 16.86 -6.95 -0.64
N LYS A 22 17.10 -7.66 0.46
CA LYS A 22 16.58 -9.04 0.63
C LYS A 22 15.05 -9.12 0.63
N VAL A 23 14.37 -8.06 1.04
CA VAL A 23 12.90 -7.99 1.08
C VAL A 23 12.35 -7.45 -0.25
N TYR A 24 12.95 -6.40 -0.81
CA TYR A 24 12.44 -5.77 -2.03
C TYR A 24 12.78 -6.54 -3.31
N ILE A 25 13.91 -7.26 -3.37
CA ILE A 25 14.27 -8.06 -4.55
C ILE A 25 13.19 -9.09 -4.91
N PRO A 26 12.70 -9.96 -3.98
CA PRO A 26 11.65 -10.91 -4.33
C PRO A 26 10.33 -10.23 -4.71
N ILE A 27 9.97 -9.12 -4.06
CA ILE A 27 8.76 -8.35 -4.38
C ILE A 27 8.84 -7.78 -5.79
N CYS A 28 9.94 -7.09 -6.12
CA CYS A 28 10.17 -6.52 -7.45
C CYS A 28 10.22 -7.62 -8.52
N SER A 29 10.81 -8.78 -8.21
CA SER A 29 10.85 -9.94 -9.11
C SER A 29 9.44 -10.46 -9.44
N ILE A 30 8.58 -10.59 -8.42
CA ILE A 30 7.18 -11.00 -8.60
C ILE A 30 6.41 -9.98 -9.43
N ILE A 31 6.54 -8.68 -9.12
CA ILE A 31 5.88 -7.60 -9.88
C ILE A 31 6.34 -7.61 -11.35
N PHE A 32 7.64 -7.80 -11.59
CA PHE A 32 8.19 -7.88 -12.93
C PHE A 32 7.68 -9.10 -13.70
N LEU A 33 7.57 -10.26 -13.05
CA LEU A 33 6.99 -11.47 -13.63
C LEU A 33 5.52 -11.25 -14.01
N VAL A 34 4.73 -10.67 -13.11
CA VAL A 34 3.32 -10.34 -13.35
C VAL A 34 3.17 -9.40 -14.54
N TRP A 35 4.01 -8.36 -14.61
CA TRP A 35 4.04 -7.43 -15.75
C TRP A 35 4.41 -8.14 -17.07
N LEU A 36 5.40 -9.04 -17.04
CA LEU A 36 5.85 -9.79 -18.22
C LEU A 36 4.74 -10.72 -18.75
N ILE A 37 4.05 -11.43 -17.84
CA ILE A 37 2.90 -12.28 -18.17
C ILE A 37 1.75 -11.44 -18.74
N GLY A 38 1.46 -10.28 -18.15
CA GLY A 38 0.44 -9.36 -18.65
C GLY A 38 0.72 -8.90 -20.08
N LYS A 39 1.97 -8.52 -20.38
CA LYS A 39 2.39 -8.11 -21.73
C LYS A 39 2.25 -9.24 -22.75
N LEU A 40 2.60 -10.47 -22.39
CA LEU A 40 2.50 -11.64 -23.28
C LEU A 40 1.04 -12.05 -23.53
N SER A 41 0.15 -11.82 -22.56
CA SER A 41 -1.26 -12.22 -22.63
C SER A 41 -2.18 -11.16 -23.25
N SER A 42 -1.63 -10.03 -23.70
CA SER A 42 -2.39 -8.86 -24.18
C SER A 42 -3.42 -8.32 -23.18
N ILE A 43 -3.20 -8.55 -21.88
CA ILE A 43 -4.05 -8.05 -20.80
C ILE A 43 -3.61 -6.63 -20.47
N SER A 44 -4.54 -5.70 -20.43
CA SER A 44 -4.23 -4.32 -20.06
C SER A 44 -3.84 -4.21 -18.59
N VAL A 45 -2.97 -3.26 -18.24
CA VAL A 45 -2.56 -3.04 -16.84
C VAL A 45 -3.78 -2.76 -15.95
N TYR A 46 -4.77 -2.06 -16.50
CA TYR A 46 -6.05 -1.83 -15.85
C TYR A 46 -6.79 -3.14 -15.53
N GLU A 47 -6.88 -4.09 -16.47
CA GLU A 47 -7.48 -5.40 -16.21
C GLU A 47 -6.70 -6.26 -15.20
N LEU A 48 -5.45 -5.91 -14.92
CA LEU A 48 -4.61 -6.61 -13.94
C LEU A 48 -4.77 -6.05 -12.52
N VAL A 49 -5.17 -4.78 -12.40
CA VAL A 49 -5.17 -4.02 -11.16
C VAL A 49 -6.60 -3.72 -10.68
N ALA A 50 -7.54 -3.50 -11.61
CA ALA A 50 -8.93 -3.26 -11.26
C ALA A 50 -9.57 -4.51 -10.65
N ASP A 51 -10.55 -4.30 -9.79
CA ASP A 51 -11.26 -5.37 -9.12
C ASP A 51 -11.88 -6.31 -10.16
N SER A 52 -11.82 -7.61 -9.85
CA SER A 52 -12.42 -8.67 -10.68
C SER A 52 -13.91 -8.46 -10.90
N ASN A 53 -14.54 -7.73 -9.98
CA ASN A 53 -15.96 -7.36 -10.00
C ASN A 53 -16.28 -6.22 -11.00
N GLU A 54 -15.30 -5.37 -11.34
CA GLU A 54 -15.47 -4.27 -12.30
C GLU A 54 -15.23 -4.76 -13.75
N ILE A 55 -14.17 -5.53 -13.97
CA ILE A 55 -13.77 -6.01 -15.31
C ILE A 55 -14.67 -7.12 -15.80
N GLY A 56 -15.05 -8.01 -14.88
CA GLY A 56 -15.83 -9.18 -15.20
C GLY A 56 -17.22 -9.02 -14.62
N ARG A 57 -18.23 -9.02 -15.48
CA ARG A 57 -19.63 -9.30 -15.11
C ARG A 57 -19.78 -10.78 -14.66
N ILE A 58 -18.88 -11.25 -13.80
CA ILE A 58 -18.73 -12.65 -13.40
C ILE A 58 -19.52 -12.91 -12.11
N ALA A 59 -19.75 -14.19 -11.87
CA ALA A 59 -20.57 -14.71 -10.80
C ALA A 59 -20.14 -14.23 -9.40
N PRO A 60 -21.09 -14.13 -8.45
CA PRO A 60 -20.93 -13.45 -7.15
C PRO A 60 -19.80 -14.01 -6.25
N TYR A 61 -19.21 -15.15 -6.58
CA TYR A 61 -18.06 -15.70 -5.88
C TYR A 61 -16.75 -14.94 -6.14
N ALA A 62 -16.66 -14.15 -7.22
CA ALA A 62 -15.50 -13.28 -7.46
C ALA A 62 -15.39 -12.19 -6.38
N GLY A 63 -16.53 -11.62 -5.97
CA GLY A 63 -16.59 -10.68 -4.84
C GLY A 63 -16.21 -11.32 -3.49
N ILE A 64 -16.41 -12.63 -3.31
CA ILE A 64 -16.03 -13.33 -2.07
C ILE A 64 -14.52 -13.24 -1.81
N VAL A 65 -13.69 -13.32 -2.85
CA VAL A 65 -12.22 -13.19 -2.72
C VAL A 65 -11.83 -11.79 -2.25
N SER A 66 -12.49 -10.75 -2.79
CA SER A 66 -12.32 -9.36 -2.34
C SER A 66 -12.73 -9.21 -0.87
N TYR A 67 -13.86 -9.78 -0.45
CA TYR A 67 -14.27 -9.80 0.96
C TYR A 67 -13.28 -10.55 1.88
N PHE A 68 -12.65 -11.62 1.42
CA PHE A 68 -11.57 -12.27 2.18
C PHE A 68 -10.35 -11.35 2.34
N GLY A 69 -9.99 -10.59 1.31
CA GLY A 69 -8.95 -9.56 1.38
C GLY A 69 -9.27 -8.50 2.43
N LEU A 70 -10.49 -7.97 2.43
CA LEU A 70 -10.97 -7.01 3.42
C LEU A 70 -10.92 -7.57 4.85
N LEU A 71 -11.31 -8.84 5.05
CA LEU A 71 -11.20 -9.49 6.36
C LEU A 71 -9.75 -9.60 6.83
N LEU A 72 -8.82 -9.95 5.93
CA LEU A 72 -7.39 -10.01 6.24
C LEU A 72 -6.82 -8.63 6.59
N LEU A 73 -7.18 -7.59 5.85
CA LEU A 73 -6.81 -6.21 6.16
C LEU A 73 -7.37 -5.76 7.52
N CYS A 74 -8.61 -6.13 7.83
CA CYS A 74 -9.23 -5.86 9.13
C CYS A 74 -8.48 -6.58 10.28
N CYS A 75 -8.13 -7.85 10.08
CA CYS A 75 -7.30 -8.60 11.04
C CYS A 75 -5.93 -7.95 11.23
N ALA A 76 -5.26 -7.55 10.14
CA ALA A 76 -3.95 -6.91 10.19
C ALA A 76 -4.02 -5.57 10.95
N ALA A 77 -4.99 -4.70 10.65
CA ALA A 77 -5.19 -3.45 11.39
C ALA A 77 -5.45 -3.69 12.88
N SER A 78 -6.29 -4.69 13.20
CA SER A 78 -6.60 -5.08 14.57
C SER A 78 -5.37 -5.57 15.33
N ILE A 79 -4.55 -6.43 14.71
CA ILE A 79 -3.29 -6.93 15.30
C ILE A 79 -2.31 -5.78 15.55
N CYS A 80 -2.18 -4.85 14.61
CA CYS A 80 -1.34 -3.66 14.76
C CYS A 80 -1.78 -2.79 15.95
N PHE A 81 -3.06 -2.46 16.06
CA PHE A 81 -3.56 -1.67 17.19
C PHE A 81 -3.44 -2.41 18.53
N PHE A 82 -3.75 -3.71 18.56
CA PHE A 82 -3.64 -4.51 19.76
C PHE A 82 -2.19 -4.65 20.23
N SER A 83 -1.25 -4.82 19.30
CA SER A 83 0.18 -4.85 19.59
C SER A 83 0.67 -3.51 20.16
N SER A 84 0.22 -2.39 19.59
CA SER A 84 0.52 -1.05 20.13
C SER A 84 -0.02 -0.87 21.55
N TYR A 85 -1.24 -1.33 21.81
CA TYR A 85 -1.87 -1.28 23.14
C TYR A 85 -1.12 -2.14 24.18
N LEU A 86 -0.71 -3.37 23.82
CA LEU A 86 0.06 -4.26 24.70
C LEU A 86 1.43 -3.70 25.08
N ILE A 87 2.08 -2.97 24.18
CA ILE A 87 3.35 -2.29 24.48
C ILE A 87 3.14 -1.16 25.49
N ASP A 88 2.04 -0.42 25.36
CA ASP A 88 1.66 0.66 26.28
C ASP A 88 1.33 0.11 27.68
N ALA A 89 0.54 -0.96 27.75
CA ALA A 89 0.12 -1.59 29.00
C ALA A 89 1.29 -2.18 29.80
N ASN A 90 2.35 -2.63 29.14
CA ASN A 90 3.54 -3.19 29.79
C ASN A 90 4.58 -2.14 30.22
N ASN A 91 4.31 -0.84 30.05
CA ASN A 91 5.21 0.26 30.44
C ASN A 91 6.65 0.11 29.90
N LYS A 92 6.80 -0.61 28.77
CA LYS A 92 8.10 -0.76 28.13
C LYS A 92 8.45 0.55 27.44
N GLN A 93 9.67 1.06 27.67
CA GLN A 93 10.22 2.25 26.99
C GLN A 93 10.46 2.06 25.48
N ASP A 94 9.80 1.09 24.84
CA ASP A 94 9.90 0.81 23.41
C ASP A 94 8.91 1.68 22.61
N GLN A 95 8.99 2.99 22.82
CA GLN A 95 8.14 3.99 22.15
C GLN A 95 8.19 3.87 20.62
N LYS A 96 9.35 3.49 20.07
CA LYS A 96 9.55 3.25 18.64
C LYS A 96 8.64 2.16 18.09
N TRP A 97 8.59 1.00 18.77
CA TRP A 97 7.74 -0.12 18.37
C TRP A 97 6.26 0.19 18.55
N LYS A 98 5.91 0.91 19.63
CA LYS A 98 4.54 1.38 19.86
C LYS A 98 4.03 2.24 18.70
N LEU A 99 4.82 3.24 18.31
CA LEU A 99 4.48 4.16 17.24
C LEU A 99 4.46 3.43 15.89
N PHE A 100 5.44 2.55 15.62
CA PHE A 100 5.46 1.73 14.42
C PHE A 100 4.16 0.93 14.25
N PHE A 101 3.77 0.13 15.24
CA PHE A 101 2.53 -0.65 15.17
C PHE A 101 1.28 0.22 15.05
N ARG A 102 1.26 1.39 15.70
CA ARG A 102 0.14 2.31 15.61
C ARG A 102 -0.02 2.91 14.22
N TYR A 103 1.08 3.40 13.62
CA TYR A 103 1.06 3.99 12.29
C TYR A 103 0.84 2.95 11.20
N SER A 104 1.44 1.76 11.31
CA SER A 104 1.11 0.63 10.43
C SER A 104 -0.36 0.26 10.52
N GLY A 105 -0.96 0.26 11.72
CA GLY A 105 -2.40 0.03 11.90
C GLY A 105 -3.27 1.06 11.20
N TYR A 106 -2.93 2.36 11.33
CA TYR A 106 -3.64 3.42 10.59
C TYR A 106 -3.47 3.30 9.08
N PHE A 107 -2.29 2.93 8.60
CA PHE A 107 -2.04 2.73 7.17
C PHE A 107 -2.87 1.59 6.60
N VAL A 108 -2.88 0.43 7.27
CA VAL A 108 -3.72 -0.71 6.87
C VAL A 108 -5.21 -0.37 6.94
N LEU A 109 -5.62 0.43 7.92
CA LEU A 109 -7.01 0.90 8.03
C LEU A 109 -7.38 1.85 6.88
N LEU A 110 -6.47 2.71 6.43
CA LEU A 110 -6.69 3.55 5.24
C LEU A 110 -6.86 2.70 3.98
N LEU A 111 -6.04 1.66 3.79
CA LEU A 111 -6.19 0.70 2.68
C LEU A 111 -7.52 -0.04 2.76
N LEU A 112 -7.92 -0.49 3.95
CA LEU A 112 -9.20 -1.15 4.16
C LEU A 112 -10.38 -0.25 3.77
N ILE A 113 -10.33 1.04 4.14
CA ILE A 113 -11.37 2.01 3.78
C ILE A 113 -11.38 2.23 2.26
N ASP A 114 -10.22 2.41 1.64
CA ASP A 114 -10.10 2.58 0.20
C ASP A 114 -10.72 1.39 -0.56
N ASP A 115 -10.34 0.16 -0.21
CA ASP A 115 -10.86 -1.06 -0.84
C ASP A 115 -12.37 -1.28 -0.55
N THR A 116 -12.84 -0.94 0.66
CA THR A 116 -14.27 -1.10 1.02
C THR A 116 -15.18 -0.17 0.20
N PHE A 117 -14.72 1.05 -0.07
CA PHE A 117 -15.48 2.06 -0.82
C PHE A 117 -15.05 2.16 -2.29
N GLN A 118 -14.07 1.37 -2.72
CA GLN A 118 -13.47 1.42 -4.06
C GLN A 118 -13.12 2.86 -4.46
N ILE A 119 -12.51 3.62 -3.55
CA ILE A 119 -12.32 5.07 -3.74
C ILE A 119 -11.36 5.29 -4.91
N HIS A 120 -10.26 4.53 -4.97
CA HIS A 120 -9.30 4.58 -6.07
C HIS A 120 -9.89 4.23 -7.44
N GLU A 121 -10.93 3.41 -7.51
CA GLU A 121 -11.62 3.04 -8.76
C GLU A 121 -12.69 4.08 -9.15
N ASN A 122 -13.39 4.66 -8.18
CA ASN A 122 -14.56 5.53 -8.39
C ASN A 122 -14.27 7.03 -8.27
N PHE A 123 -13.01 7.48 -8.35
CA PHE A 123 -12.66 8.91 -8.28
C PHE A 123 -13.40 9.76 -9.31
N SER A 124 -13.61 9.23 -10.52
CA SER A 124 -14.31 9.95 -11.59
C SER A 124 -15.75 10.28 -11.19
N THR A 125 -16.47 9.31 -10.64
CA THR A 125 -17.84 9.47 -10.14
C THR A 125 -17.90 10.36 -8.91
N LEU A 126 -16.92 10.25 -8.01
CA LEU A 126 -16.85 11.05 -6.77
C LEU A 126 -16.58 12.54 -7.06
N LEU A 127 -15.66 12.85 -7.97
CA LEU A 127 -15.24 14.23 -8.27
C LEU A 127 -16.11 14.93 -9.30
N PHE A 128 -16.65 14.19 -10.28
CA PHE A 128 -17.37 14.77 -11.43
C PHE A 128 -18.86 14.41 -11.46
N GLY A 129 -19.36 13.64 -10.48
CA GLY A 129 -20.75 13.26 -10.35
C GLY A 129 -21.13 11.99 -11.13
N VAL A 130 -22.34 11.47 -10.86
CA VAL A 130 -22.84 10.18 -11.37
C VAL A 130 -22.87 10.11 -12.91
N ASP A 131 -23.02 11.25 -13.58
CA ASP A 131 -23.09 11.33 -15.06
C ASP A 131 -21.71 11.37 -15.74
N ALA A 132 -20.63 11.55 -14.97
CA ALA A 132 -19.28 11.68 -15.49
C ALA A 132 -18.62 10.29 -15.61
N ASN A 133 -18.97 9.56 -16.66
CA ASN A 133 -18.39 8.26 -17.00
C ASN A 133 -16.98 8.41 -17.63
N ILE A 134 -16.07 9.08 -16.90
CA ILE A 134 -14.72 9.41 -17.38
C ILE A 134 -13.84 8.15 -17.48
N SER A 135 -14.15 7.09 -16.72
CA SER A 135 -13.45 5.80 -16.79
C SER A 135 -13.48 5.19 -18.21
N VAL A 136 -14.58 5.41 -18.93
CA VAL A 136 -14.74 4.95 -20.32
C VAL A 136 -14.13 5.94 -21.33
N VAL A 137 -14.20 7.25 -21.05
CA VAL A 137 -13.86 8.30 -22.01
C VAL A 137 -12.37 8.65 -22.02
N ASN A 138 -11.65 8.56 -20.89
CA ASN A 138 -10.23 8.93 -20.83
C ASN A 138 -9.42 8.15 -19.78
N LYS A 139 -9.10 6.89 -20.10
CA LYS A 139 -8.23 6.00 -19.30
C LYS A 139 -6.90 6.63 -18.88
N LYS A 140 -6.34 7.54 -19.67
CA LYS A 140 -5.07 8.22 -19.34
C LYS A 140 -5.22 9.17 -18.17
N LEU A 141 -6.37 9.85 -18.05
CA LEU A 141 -6.65 10.77 -16.95
C LEU A 141 -6.88 10.00 -15.64
N GLN A 142 -7.61 8.88 -15.72
CA GLN A 142 -7.82 7.99 -14.58
C GLN A 142 -6.50 7.49 -14.00
N ASN A 143 -5.60 6.96 -14.84
CA ASN A 143 -4.29 6.48 -14.38
C ASN A 143 -3.46 7.59 -13.69
N ILE A 144 -3.55 8.84 -14.15
CA ILE A 144 -2.83 9.97 -13.53
C ILE A 144 -3.40 10.27 -12.14
N LEU A 145 -4.74 10.24 -11.99
CA LEU A 145 -5.40 10.45 -10.71
C LEU A 145 -5.04 9.33 -9.72
N GLU A 146 -5.11 8.08 -10.15
CA GLU A 146 -4.70 6.91 -9.34
C GLU A 146 -3.25 7.03 -8.87
N ILE A 147 -2.31 7.31 -9.78
CA ILE A 147 -0.90 7.52 -9.43
C ILE A 147 -0.74 8.64 -8.41
N THR A 148 -1.48 9.75 -8.58
CA THR A 148 -1.42 10.87 -7.64
C THR A 148 -1.85 10.45 -6.23
N VAL A 149 -2.94 9.69 -6.12
CA VAL A 149 -3.45 9.18 -4.85
C VAL A 149 -2.47 8.20 -4.20
N PHE A 150 -1.92 7.27 -4.97
CA PHE A 150 -0.90 6.35 -4.46
C PHE A 150 0.38 7.07 -4.02
N THR A 151 0.80 8.13 -4.72
CA THR A 151 1.93 8.96 -4.27
C THR A 151 1.61 9.75 -2.99
N LEU A 152 0.35 10.14 -2.77
CA LEU A 152 -0.09 10.76 -1.52
C LEU A 152 -0.08 9.75 -0.37
N TYR A 153 -0.60 8.54 -0.58
CA TYR A 153 -0.50 7.46 0.42
C TYR A 153 0.95 7.13 0.76
N GLY A 154 1.79 6.97 -0.26
CA GLY A 154 3.23 6.71 -0.10
C GLY A 154 3.93 7.84 0.67
N SER A 155 3.66 9.10 0.33
CA SER A 155 4.28 10.25 1.02
C SER A 155 3.82 10.38 2.47
N HIS A 156 2.56 10.06 2.78
CA HIS A 156 2.05 10.04 4.15
C HIS A 156 2.70 8.92 4.97
N PHE A 157 2.94 7.75 4.36
CA PHE A 157 3.65 6.64 4.99
C PHE A 157 5.13 6.97 5.23
N PHE A 158 5.85 7.48 4.24
CA PHE A 158 7.26 7.88 4.38
C PHE A 158 7.45 9.01 5.39
N SER A 159 6.50 9.94 5.48
CA SER A 159 6.52 11.00 6.50
C SER A 159 6.39 10.44 7.91
N MET A 160 5.68 9.32 8.09
CA MET A 160 5.55 8.63 9.37
C MET A 160 6.84 7.88 9.76
N ASP A 161 7.53 7.25 8.81
CA ASP A 161 8.84 6.61 9.09
C ASP A 161 9.88 7.64 9.56
N PHE A 162 9.88 8.85 8.99
CA PHE A 162 10.78 9.94 9.44
C PHE A 162 10.51 10.38 10.89
N ILE A 163 9.27 10.26 11.38
CA ILE A 163 8.89 10.56 12.76
C ILE A 163 9.37 9.46 13.72
N LEU A 164 9.57 8.23 13.25
CA LEU A 164 10.05 7.10 14.07
C LEU A 164 11.58 7.09 14.26
N GLU A 165 12.32 7.77 13.38
CA GLU A 165 13.79 7.87 13.45
C GLU A 165 14.30 9.02 14.33
N ASN A 166 13.51 10.09 14.53
CA ASN A 166 13.82 11.21 15.44
C ASN A 166 13.30 10.97 16.87
#